data_AF-A0A9E1VM73-F1
#
_entry.id   AF-A0A9E1VM73-F1
#
_cell.length_a   1.000
_cell.length_b   1.000
_cell.length_c   1.000
_cell.angle_alpha   90.00
_cell.angle_beta   90.00
_cell.angle_gamma   90.00
#
_symmetry.space_group_name_H-M   'P 1'
#
loop_
_entity.id
_entity.type
_entity.pdbx_description
1 polymer ?
#
loop_
_entity_poly.entity_id
_entity_poly.type
_entity_poly.pdbx_seq_one_letter_code
_entity_poly.pdbx_strand_id
1 'polypeptide(L)' 'MRDPKDDLVLEVAVESQCEYIVTFNKKDFKGIGKFGIEVLTPREFLLKKGILK' A
#
# COMPACT_ATOMS: atom_id res chain seq x y z
N MET A 1 4.07 3.20 -17.63
CA MET A 1 4.82 4.38 -17.17
C MET A 1 4.54 4.50 -15.68
N ARG A 2 5.54 4.64 -14.80
CA ARG A 2 5.30 4.92 -13.38
C ARG A 2 4.73 6.33 -13.24
N ASP A 3 3.68 6.50 -12.45
CA ASP A 3 3.12 7.81 -12.18
C ASP A 3 3.96 8.47 -11.06
N PRO A 4 4.45 9.71 -11.23
CA PRO A 4 5.19 10.43 -10.18
C PRO A 4 4.43 10.53 -8.85
N LYS A 5 3.09 10.43 -8.86
CA LYS A 5 2.28 10.44 -7.64
C LYS A 5 2.43 9.16 -6.83
N ASP A 6 2.70 8.02 -7.46
CA ASP A 6 2.89 6.74 -6.77
C ASP A 6 4.19 6.74 -5.97
N ASP A 7 5.24 7.37 -6.51
CA ASP A 7 6.52 7.53 -5.83
C ASP A 7 6.38 8.41 -4.58
N LEU A 8 5.62 9.50 -4.64
CA LEU A 8 5.33 10.36 -3.47
C LEU A 8 4.58 9.60 -2.36
N VAL A 9 3.55 8.82 -2.72
CA VAL A 9 2.80 8.03 -1.73
C VAL A 9 3.69 6.97 -1.07
N LEU A 10 4.54 6.32 -1.85
CA LEU A 10 5.50 5.35 -1.32
C LEU A 10 6.52 6.01 -0.39
N GLU A 11 7.09 7.15 -0.79
CA GLU A 11 8.04 7.92 0.02
C GLU A 11 7.43 8.29 1.37
N VAL A 12 6.23 8.87 1.38
CA VAL A 12 5.52 9.21 2.62
C VAL A 12 5.28 7.97 3.48
N ALA A 13 4.88 6.84 2.88
CA ALA A 13 4.62 5.61 3.62
C ALA A 13 5.89 5.01 4.25
N VAL A 14 7.03 5.09 3.55
CA VAL A 14 8.34 4.65 4.07
C VAL A 14 8.81 5.56 5.20
N GLU A 15 8.81 6.89 4.99
CA GLU A 15 9.25 7.88 5.98
C GLU A 15 8.35 7.88 7.22
N SER A 16 7.06 7.58 7.07
CA SER A 16 6.11 7.47 8.19
C SER A 16 6.09 6.09 8.84
N GLN A 17 6.92 5.14 8.39
CA GLN A 17 6.96 3.76 8.89
C GLN A 17 5.59 3.05 8.85
N CYS A 18 4.83 3.29 7.79
CA CYS A 18 3.53 2.66 7.61
C CYS A 18 3.66 1.15 7.38
N GLU A 19 2.76 0.37 7.95
CA GLU A 19 2.67 -1.07 7.67
C GLU A 19 1.96 -1.36 6.33
N TYR A 20 1.03 -0.49 5.91
CA TYR A 20 0.13 -0.75 4.77
C TYR A 20 -0.03 0.47 3.86
N ILE A 21 -0.09 0.21 2.55
CA ILE A 21 -0.71 1.13 1.57
C ILE A 21 -2.03 0.51 1.12
N VAL A 22 -3.14 1.23 1.34
CA VAL A 22 -4.48 0.78 0.96
C VAL A 22 -4.90 1.47 -0.32
N THR A 23 -5.04 0.71 -1.43
CA THR A 23 -5.38 1.24 -2.75
C THR A 23 -6.09 0.19 -3.61
N PHE A 24 -6.95 0.64 -4.53
CA PHE A 24 -7.49 -0.25 -5.56
C PHE A 24 -6.47 -0.56 -6.67
N ASN A 25 -5.41 0.26 -6.78
CA ASN A 25 -4.48 0.21 -7.89
C ASN A 25 -3.15 -0.47 -7.51
N LYS A 26 -3.21 -1.75 -7.10
CA LYS A 26 -2.03 -2.49 -6.60
C LYS A 26 -0.89 -2.62 -7.62
N LYS A 27 -1.20 -2.51 -8.93
CA LYS A 27 -0.21 -2.66 -10.00
C LYS A 27 0.85 -1.56 -10.01
N ASP A 28 0.57 -0.42 -9.39
CA ASP A 28 1.46 0.72 -9.36
C ASP A 28 2.52 0.58 -8.25
N PHE A 29 2.19 -0.19 -7.20
CA PHE A 29 3.06 -0.45 -6.04
C PHE A 29 3.73 -1.83 -6.10
N LYS A 30 4.12 -2.30 -7.28
CA LYS A 30 4.83 -3.58 -7.42
C LYS A 30 6.25 -3.49 -6.86
N GLY A 31 6.64 -4.50 -6.07
CA GLY A 31 7.99 -4.63 -5.54
C GLY A 31 8.28 -3.76 -4.30
N ILE A 32 7.26 -3.14 -3.69
CA ILE A 32 7.45 -2.33 -2.47
C ILE A 32 7.66 -3.17 -1.21
N GLY A 33 7.43 -4.50 -1.27
CA GLY A 33 7.61 -5.39 -0.13
C GLY A 33 9.03 -5.36 0.47
N LYS A 34 10.03 -4.91 -0.29
CA LYS A 34 11.39 -4.67 0.20
C LYS A 34 11.49 -3.59 1.29
N PHE A 35 10.48 -2.74 1.41
CA PHE A 35 10.38 -1.69 2.43
C PHE A 35 9.59 -2.14 3.67
N GLY A 36 9.15 -3.40 3.72
CA GLY A 36 8.30 -3.89 4.82
C GLY A 36 6.84 -3.41 4.75
N ILE A 37 6.44 -2.76 3.66
CA ILE A 37 5.09 -2.22 3.44
C ILE A 37 4.27 -3.20 2.60
N GLU A 38 3.06 -3.51 3.04
CA GLU A 38 2.13 -4.36 2.31
C GLU A 38 1.08 -3.52 1.55
N VAL A 39 0.83 -3.87 0.28
CA VAL A 39 -0.22 -3.22 -0.51
C VAL A 39 -1.51 -4.04 -0.42
N LEU A 40 -2.58 -3.41 0.05
CA LEU A 40 -3.90 -4.03 0.19
C LEU A 40 -4.96 -3.23 -0.56
N THR A 41 -5.97 -3.91 -1.07
CA THR A 41 -7.25 -3.26 -1.41
C THR A 41 -7.99 -2.90 -0.12
N PRO A 42 -8.93 -1.94 -0.14
CA PRO A 42 -9.78 -1.66 1.02
C PRO A 42 -10.48 -2.91 1.56
N ARG A 43 -10.96 -3.80 0.68
CA ARG A 43 -11.58 -5.07 1.09
C ARG A 43 -10.60 -5.98 1.84
N GLU A 44 -9.40 -6.18 1.30
CA GLU A 44 -8.37 -6.99 1.95
C GLU A 44 -7.97 -6.40 3.31
N PHE A 45 -7.83 -5.07 3.40
CA PHE A 45 -7.52 -4.38 4.66
C PHE A 45 -8.60 -4.61 5.71
N LEU A 46 -9.88 -4.45 5.35
CA LEU A 46 -11.00 -4.67 6.28
C LEU A 46 -11.12 -6.13 6.73
N LEU A 47 -10.88 -7.10 5.85
CA LEU A 47 -10.80 -8.52 6.21
C LEU A 47 -9.64 -8.77 7.17
N LYS A 48 -8.46 -8.21 6.89
CA LYS A 48 -7.26 -8.35 7.73
C LYS A 48 -7.45 -7.77 9.13
N LYS A 49 -8.20 -6.66 9.24
CA LYS A 49 -8.57 -6.06 10.54
C LYS A 49 -9.77 -6.74 11.21
N GLY A 50 -10.38 -7.76 10.59
CA GLY A 50 -11.53 -8.48 11.13
C GLY A 50 -12.82 -7.65 11.18
N ILE A 51 -12.86 -6.52 10.47
CA ILE A 51 -14.02 -5.62 10.40
C ILE A 51 -15.06 -6.18 9.44
N LEU A 52 -14.59 -6.70 8.30
CA LEU A 52 -15.42 -7.42 7.33
C LEU A 52 -15.34 -8.92 7.63
N LYS A 53 -16.47 -9.62 7.52
CA LYS A 53 -16.59 -11.07 7.68
C LYS A 53 -16.92 -11.73 6.35
#